data_AF-A0A6M5YCP9-F1
#
_entry.id   AF-A0A6M5YCP9-F1
#
_cell.length_a   1.000
_cell.length_b   1.000
_cell.length_c   1.000
_cell.angle_alpha   90.00
_cell.angle_beta   90.00
_cell.angle_gamma   90.00
#
_symmetry.space_group_name_H-M   'P 1'
#
loop_
_entity.id
_entity.type
_entity.pdbx_description
1 polymer ?
#
loop_
_entity_poly.entity_id
_entity_poly.type
_entity_poly.pdbx_seq_one_letter_code
_entity_poly.pdbx_strand_id
1 'polypeptide(L)' 'MTPLYFSTLPATEQSDILYFKGDILANRYEGEHIFLLYSLNDFYVELRYDAYRNRLQHVAAFRETDKLEPYLPYLAD' A
#
# COMPACT_ATOMS: atom_id res chain seq x y z
N MET A 1 -5.62 14.54 1.55
CA MET A 1 -4.28 14.48 0.92
C MET A 1 -4.45 13.77 -0.42
N THR A 2 -3.81 14.20 -1.51
CA THR A 2 -4.00 13.52 -2.81
C THR A 2 -2.95 12.42 -3.02
N PRO A 3 -3.24 11.37 -3.81
CA PRO A 3 -2.25 10.36 -4.18
C PRO A 3 -0.99 10.96 -4.79
N LEU A 4 -1.15 11.92 -5.71
CA LEU A 4 -0.03 12.59 -6.37
C LEU A 4 0.87 13.31 -5.36
N TYR A 5 0.29 14.06 -4.41
CA TYR A 5 1.06 14.73 -3.38
C TYR A 5 1.80 13.73 -2.48
N PHE A 6 1.10 12.68 -2.02
CA PHE A 6 1.70 11.63 -1.20
C PHE A 6 2.92 11.00 -1.87
N SER A 7 2.83 10.67 -3.16
CA SER A 7 3.93 10.09 -3.93
C SER A 7 5.14 11.01 -4.10
N THR A 8 5.01 12.32 -3.86
CA THR A 8 6.16 13.26 -3.88
C THR A 8 6.91 13.34 -2.55
N LEU A 9 6.36 12.80 -1.47
CA LEU A 9 6.98 12.86 -0.15
C LEU A 9 8.21 11.92 -0.08
N PRO A 10 9.19 12.20 0.79
CA PRO A 10 10.25 11.25 1.09
C PRO A 10 9.71 9.90 1.55
N ALA A 11 10.40 8.81 1.23
CA ALA A 11 9.97 7.45 1.59
C ALA A 11 9.76 7.28 3.10
N THR A 12 10.56 7.95 3.93
CA THR A 12 10.40 7.96 5.39
C THR A 12 9.07 8.60 5.80
N GLU A 13 8.72 9.74 5.22
CA GLU A 13 7.47 10.43 5.52
C GLU A 13 6.25 9.67 4.99
N GLN A 14 6.34 9.06 3.80
CA GLN A 14 5.31 8.15 3.29
C GLN A 14 5.07 7.00 4.28
N SER A 15 6.14 6.39 4.80
CA SER A 15 6.07 5.28 5.76
C SER A 15 5.45 5.73 7.08
N ASP A 16 5.88 6.87 7.63
CA ASP A 16 5.33 7.43 8.86
C ASP A 16 3.84 7.73 8.71
N ILE A 17 3.43 8.35 7.60
CA ILE A 17 2.02 8.64 7.34
C ILE A 17 1.20 7.35 7.27
N LEU A 18 1.66 6.31 6.56
CA LEU A 18 0.96 5.04 6.51
C LEU A 18 0.89 4.36 7.87
N TYR A 19 1.96 4.43 8.66
CA TYR A 19 2.01 3.84 9.99
C TYR A 19 1.07 4.53 10.99
N PHE A 20 0.98 5.87 10.96
CA PHE A 20 0.19 6.63 11.93
C PHE A 20 -1.23 6.94 11.49
N LYS A 21 -1.51 6.96 10.17
CA LYS A 21 -2.79 7.41 9.61
C LYS A 21 -3.42 6.44 8.63
N GLY A 22 -2.70 5.41 8.20
CA GLY A 22 -3.22 4.41 7.28
C GLY A 22 -3.83 3.23 8.03
N ASP A 23 -4.93 2.70 7.49
CA ASP A 23 -5.51 1.44 7.94
C ASP A 23 -5.05 0.33 7.01
N ILE A 24 -4.45 -0.74 7.55
CA ILE A 24 -4.10 -1.91 6.75
C ILE A 24 -5.39 -2.63 6.40
N LEU A 25 -5.66 -2.76 5.10
CA LEU A 25 -6.84 -3.47 4.60
C LEU A 25 -6.56 -4.94 4.34
N ALA A 26 -5.41 -5.23 3.72
CA ALA A 26 -5.05 -6.60 3.33
C ALA A 26 -3.55 -6.75 3.08
N ASN A 27 -3.09 -7.99 3.20
CA ASN A 27 -1.78 -8.44 2.79
C ASN A 27 -1.92 -9.57 1.76
N ARG A 28 -1.15 -9.48 0.68
CA ARG A 28 -1.12 -10.47 -0.39
C ARG A 28 0.32 -10.91 -0.64
N TYR A 29 0.52 -12.21 -0.83
CA TYR A 29 1.83 -12.79 -1.09
C TYR A 29 1.86 -13.35 -2.51
N GLU A 30 2.82 -12.92 -3.32
CA GLU A 30 2.99 -13.43 -4.68
C GLU A 30 4.47 -13.70 -4.98
N GLY A 31 4.83 -14.99 -4.98
CA GLY A 31 6.21 -15.42 -5.21
C GLY A 31 7.17 -14.79 -4.21
N GLU A 32 8.13 -14.01 -4.71
CA GLU A 32 9.16 -13.35 -3.90
C GLU A 32 8.73 -11.97 -3.34
N HIS A 33 7.46 -11.61 -3.49
CA HIS A 33 6.96 -10.29 -3.12
C HIS A 33 5.85 -10.36 -2.07
N ILE A 34 5.87 -9.39 -1.16
CA ILE A 34 4.81 -9.12 -0.21
C ILE A 34 4.17 -7.80 -0.59
N PHE A 35 2.85 -7.79 -0.73
CA PHE A 35 2.09 -6.59 -1.01
C PHE A 35 1.22 -6.23 0.19
N LEU A 36 1.32 -4.98 0.64
CA LEU A 36 0.47 -4.44 1.70
C LEU A 36 -0.44 -3.36 1.11
N LEU A 37 -1.73 -3.51 1.32
CA LEU A 37 -2.73 -2.53 0.91
C LEU A 37 -3.18 -1.72 2.12
N TYR A 38 -3.02 -0.41 2.03
CA TYR A 38 -3.48 0.55 3.01
C TYR A 38 -4.66 1.36 2.45
N SER A 39 -5.63 1.65 3.31
CA SER A 39 -6.57 2.76 3.15
C SER A 39 -5.98 3.99 3.80
N LEU A 40 -5.99 5.12 3.11
CA LEU A 40 -5.51 6.39 3.65
C LEU A 40 -6.50 7.51 3.30
N ASN A 41 -7.49 7.70 4.18
CA ASN A 41 -8.62 8.62 3.98
C ASN A 41 -9.43 8.28 2.71
N ASP A 42 -9.18 8.99 1.61
CA ASP A 42 -9.95 8.98 0.36
C ASP A 42 -9.22 8.29 -0.80
N PHE A 43 -8.15 7.55 -0.52
CA PHE A 43 -7.38 6.80 -1.50
C PHE A 43 -6.66 5.60 -0.87
N TYR A 44 -6.08 4.77 -1.72
CA TYR A 44 -5.37 3.56 -1.32
C TYR A 44 -3.88 3.67 -1.61
N VAL A 45 -3.08 2.95 -0.83
CA VAL A 45 -1.64 2.82 -1.05
C VAL A 45 -1.24 1.35 -1.03
N GLU A 46 -0.63 0.90 -2.12
CA GLU A 46 -0.01 -0.41 -2.21
C GLU A 46 1.51 -0.27 -2.00
N LEU A 47 2.03 -1.02 -1.04
CA LEU A 47 3.46 -1.22 -0.85
C LEU A 47 3.85 -2.59 -1.39
N ARG A 48 4.91 -2.65 -2.20
CA ARG A 48 5.54 -3.90 -2.61
C ARG A 48 6.90 -4.06 -1.94
N TYR A 49 7.06 -5.14 -1.20
CA TYR A 49 8.30 -5.53 -0.55
C TYR A 49 8.91 -6.76 -1.24
N ASP A 50 10.24 -6.82 -1.21
CA ASP A 50 10.99 -8.05 -1.38
C ASP A 50 10.81 -8.92 -0.12
N ALA A 51 10.24 -10.12 -0.28
CA ALA A 51 9.91 -11.01 0.83
C ALA A 51 11.15 -11.53 1.58
N TYR A 52 12.28 -11.67 0.88
CA TYR A 52 13.51 -12.24 1.45
C TYR A 52 14.40 -11.19 2.10
N ARG A 53 14.44 -9.99 1.52
CA ARG A 53 15.29 -8.89 1.98
C ARG A 53 14.55 -7.89 2.86
N ASN A 54 13.23 -8.04 2.99
CA ASN A 54 12.33 -7.12 3.69
C ASN A 54 12.55 -5.66 3.26
N ARG A 55 12.75 -5.45 1.95
CA ARG A 55 13.06 -4.13 1.40
C ARG A 55 11.88 -3.63 0.59
N LEU A 56 11.42 -2.42 0.90
CA LEU A 56 10.41 -1.72 0.10
C LEU A 56 10.96 -1.45 -1.31
N GLN A 57 10.30 -2.01 -2.32
CA GLN A 57 10.68 -1.88 -3.72
C GLN A 57 9.82 -0.87 -4.46
N HIS A 58 8.53 -0.77 -4.13
CA HIS A 58 7.59 0.09 -4.83
C HIS A 58 6.48 0.61 -3.91
N VAL A 59 6.03 1.84 -4.18
CA VAL A 59 4.88 2.47 -3.54
C VAL A 59 3.96 3.01 -4.63
N ALA A 60 2.70 2.61 -4.61
CA ALA A 60 1.68 3.09 -5.54
C ALA A 60 0.51 3.68 -4.76
N ALA A 61 0.22 4.97 -4.96
CA ALA A 61 -0.99 5.60 -4.44
C ALA A 61 -2.02 5.74 -5.56
N PHE A 62 -3.27 5.36 -5.29
CA PHE A 62 -4.31 5.29 -6.33
C PHE A 62 -5.72 5.44 -5.74
N ARG A 63 -6.69 5.80 -6.58
CA ARG A 63 -8.12 5.92 -6.19
C ARG A 63 -9.01 4.92 -6.92
N GLU A 64 -8.50 4.31 -7.98
CA GLU A 64 -9.23 3.36 -8.81
C GLU A 64 -9.50 2.06 -8.02
N THR A 65 -10.76 1.64 -7.99
CA THR A 65 -11.17 0.42 -7.31
C THR A 65 -10.79 -0.84 -8.08
N ASP A 66 -10.54 -0.75 -9.38
CA ASP A 66 -10.13 -1.89 -10.22
C ASP A 66 -8.80 -2.49 -9.72
N LYS A 67 -7.94 -1.67 -9.13
CA LYS A 67 -6.68 -2.12 -8.52
C LYS A 67 -6.87 -2.88 -7.20
N LEU A 68 -8.09 -2.90 -6.66
CA LEU A 68 -8.46 -3.68 -5.48
C LEU A 68 -8.88 -5.11 -5.82
N GLU A 69 -9.17 -5.41 -7.10
CA GLU A 69 -9.59 -6.75 -7.53
C GLU A 69 -8.70 -7.87 -6.98
N PRO A 70 -7.35 -7.76 -7.01
CA PRO A 70 -6.49 -8.81 -6.49
C PRO A 70 -6.55 -8.97 -4.97
N TYR A 71 -7.07 -7.97 -4.26
CA TYR A 71 -7.19 -7.95 -2.81
C TYR A 71 -8.54 -8.44 -2.31
N LEU A 72 -9.57 -8.52 -3.16
CA LEU A 72 -10.92 -8.94 -2.77
C LEU A 72 -10.96 -10.24 -1.95
N PRO A 73 -10.17 -11.29 -2.26
CA PRO A 73 -10.18 -12.52 -1.46
C PRO A 73 -9.58 -12.38 -0.05
N TYR A 74 -8.88 -11.28 0.22
CA TYR A 74 -8.11 -11.04 1.45
C TYR A 74 -8.69 -9.91 2.31
N LEU A 75 -9.69 -9.20 1.82
CA LEU A 75 -10.43 -8.22 2.62
C LEU A 75 -11.27 -9.00 3.65
N ALA A 76 -11.15 -8.62 4.92
CA ALA A 76 -11.97 -9.21 5.97
C ALA A 76 -13.46 -8.83 5.78
N ASP A 77 -14.36 -9.76 6.07
CA ASP A 77 -15.81 -9.52 6.22
C ASP A 77 -16.13 -8.62 7.42
#